data_AF-A0A0J9TTL8-F1
#
_entry.id   AF-A0A0J9TTL8-F1
#
_cell.length_a   1.000
_cell.length_b   1.000
_cell.length_c   1.000
_cell.angle_alpha   90.00
_cell.angle_beta   90.00
_cell.angle_gamma   90.00
#
_symmetry.space_group_name_H-M   'P 1'
#
loop_
_entity.id
_entity.type
_entity.pdbx_description
1 polymer ?
#
loop_
_entity_poly.entity_id
_entity_poly.type
_entity_poly.pdbx_seq_one_letter_code
_entity_poly.pdbx_strand_id
1 'polypeptide(L)'
;MDMFFFRNYYPFLKRIWENYGYDEDVDESTTDVNIISLCNENTIYKNNLSGDRKNACKKLLRNFMLLRNNEINLADFDDWCKNFNNWIYYEINPYNLTDDTVYNILLEAQKKLTNLPYKQYCSYKSVNENEHLQELIGLRIFNDNTPTFLSILKKESDQDYCYCQKFIEDCVNIYRYMIQHSCSNQGTRSQTKEICKVISQFPIYYTYLTNDSAIVKKIPNIHNGIREEKLLNCPSTDKTLEVPSSLDTGSDTTVPKRDSTVPTALGTVAGASSVLALLYKVNRIIHLNICTTKYIDYYLKLYKKFSL
;
A
#
# COMPACT_ATOMS: atom_id res chain seq x y z
N MET A 1 -6.00 -0.83 -10.15
CA MET A 1 -4.52 -0.92 -10.11
C MET A 1 -3.93 -2.35 -10.24
N ASP A 2 -4.60 -3.40 -9.77
CA ASP A 2 -4.05 -4.67 -9.22
C ASP A 2 -3.31 -4.52 -7.87
N MET A 3 -3.45 -5.55 -7.02
CA MET A 3 -2.96 -5.57 -5.63
C MET A 3 -1.44 -5.74 -5.52
N PHE A 4 -0.83 -6.53 -6.41
CA PHE A 4 0.63 -6.68 -6.42
C PHE A 4 1.30 -5.34 -6.76
N PHE A 5 0.70 -4.56 -7.66
CA PHE A 5 1.20 -3.23 -8.01
C PHE A 5 0.93 -2.21 -6.89
N PHE A 6 -0.22 -2.23 -6.24
CA PHE A 6 -0.54 -1.34 -5.10
C PHE A 6 0.52 -1.42 -3.99
N ARG A 7 0.88 -2.63 -3.55
CA ARG A 7 1.93 -2.89 -2.56
C ARG A 7 3.30 -2.33 -2.98
N ASN A 8 3.69 -2.55 -4.25
CA ASN A 8 4.97 -2.06 -4.79
C ASN A 8 5.01 -0.54 -5.03
N TYR A 9 3.86 0.11 -5.21
CA TYR A 9 3.73 1.55 -5.44
C TYR A 9 3.69 2.34 -4.12
N TYR A 10 3.23 1.70 -3.04
CA TYR A 10 3.12 2.27 -1.69
C TYR A 10 3.82 1.45 -0.59
N PRO A 11 5.14 1.15 -0.73
CA PRO A 11 5.87 0.30 0.22
C PRO A 11 5.86 0.84 1.66
N PHE A 12 5.79 2.17 1.82
CA PHE A 12 5.77 2.84 3.13
C PHE A 12 4.55 2.47 3.99
N LEU A 13 3.45 1.99 3.40
CA LEU A 13 2.27 1.56 4.17
C LEU A 13 2.57 0.38 5.10
N LYS A 14 3.65 -0.36 4.86
CA LYS A 14 4.17 -1.39 5.77
C LYS A 14 4.42 -0.84 7.19
N ARG A 15 4.95 0.38 7.30
CA ARG A 15 5.22 1.07 8.58
C ARG A 15 3.97 1.25 9.46
N ILE A 16 2.77 1.14 8.89
CA ILE A 16 1.52 1.14 9.64
C ILE A 16 1.38 -0.20 10.41
N TRP A 17 1.64 -1.32 9.75
CA TRP A 17 1.46 -2.68 10.24
C TRP A 17 2.57 -3.13 11.20
N GLU A 18 3.76 -2.52 11.11
CA GLU A 18 4.84 -2.64 12.09
C GLU A 18 4.39 -2.26 13.52
N ASN A 19 3.52 -1.26 13.69
CA ASN A 19 2.99 -0.87 15.01
C ASN A 19 2.07 -1.94 15.66
N TYR A 20 1.59 -2.91 14.88
CA TYR A 20 0.75 -4.02 15.32
C TYR A 20 1.53 -5.35 15.36
N GLY A 21 2.85 -5.31 15.10
CA GLY A 21 3.70 -6.49 14.96
C GLY A 21 3.39 -7.37 13.73
N TYR A 22 2.44 -6.97 12.86
CA TYR A 22 1.94 -7.83 11.77
C TYR A 22 2.98 -8.17 10.69
N ASP A 23 4.08 -7.42 10.62
CA ASP A 23 5.16 -7.65 9.66
C ASP A 23 6.26 -8.62 10.13
N GLU A 24 6.24 -9.05 11.39
CA GLU A 24 7.16 -10.07 11.89
C GLU A 24 7.03 -11.41 11.15
N ASP A 25 8.10 -12.17 11.08
CA ASP A 25 8.09 -13.51 10.49
C ASP A 25 7.50 -14.56 11.44
N VAL A 26 7.09 -15.70 10.89
CA VAL A 26 6.46 -16.76 11.68
C VAL A 26 7.53 -17.62 12.34
N ASP A 27 7.68 -17.47 13.65
CA ASP A 27 8.38 -18.45 14.47
C ASP A 27 7.42 -19.63 14.80
N GLU A 28 7.69 -20.78 14.19
CA GLU A 28 6.93 -22.01 14.40
C GLU A 28 7.27 -22.72 15.73
N SER A 29 8.26 -22.23 16.50
CA SER A 29 8.58 -22.73 17.84
C SER A 29 7.76 -22.06 18.96
N THR A 30 7.24 -20.86 18.72
CA THR A 30 6.41 -20.10 19.69
C THR A 30 4.94 -19.94 19.29
N THR A 31 4.60 -20.11 18.01
CA THR A 31 3.19 -20.04 17.54
C THR A 31 2.45 -21.37 17.77
N ASP A 32 1.14 -21.33 18.06
CA ASP A 32 0.34 -22.54 18.32
C ASP A 32 0.27 -23.46 17.07
N VAL A 33 0.91 -24.62 17.20
CA VAL A 33 0.99 -25.67 16.17
C VAL A 33 -0.40 -26.20 15.77
N ASN A 34 -1.37 -26.21 16.69
CA ASN A 34 -2.76 -26.64 16.42
C ASN A 34 -3.54 -25.64 15.55
N ILE A 35 -3.08 -24.39 15.53
CA ILE A 35 -3.59 -23.33 14.67
C ILE A 35 -2.80 -23.34 13.34
N ILE A 36 -1.47 -23.29 13.38
CA ILE A 36 -0.62 -23.33 12.17
C ILE A 36 -0.89 -24.56 11.28
N SER A 37 -1.24 -25.70 11.88
CA SER A 37 -1.61 -26.92 11.14
C SER A 37 -2.79 -26.75 10.17
N LEU A 38 -3.69 -25.78 10.39
CA LEU A 38 -4.74 -25.40 9.41
C LEU A 38 -4.15 -25.07 8.02
N CYS A 39 -2.93 -24.54 7.95
CA CYS A 39 -2.23 -24.26 6.69
C CYS A 39 -1.76 -25.51 5.93
N ASN A 40 -1.97 -26.70 6.50
CA ASN A 40 -1.77 -28.00 5.88
C ASN A 40 -3.07 -28.80 5.68
N GLU A 41 -4.21 -28.33 6.20
CA GLU A 41 -5.50 -29.02 6.08
C GLU A 41 -6.10 -28.81 4.67
N ASN A 42 -5.93 -29.80 3.78
CA ASN A 42 -6.42 -29.76 2.40
C ASN A 42 -7.94 -29.47 2.27
N THR A 43 -8.72 -29.75 3.31
CA THR A 43 -10.17 -29.44 3.40
C THR A 43 -10.50 -27.94 3.31
N ILE A 44 -9.57 -27.07 3.68
CA ILE A 44 -9.76 -25.60 3.65
C ILE A 44 -9.53 -25.05 2.23
N TYR A 45 -8.87 -25.81 1.36
CA TYR A 45 -8.39 -25.35 0.06
C TYR A 45 -9.03 -26.11 -1.10
N LYS A 46 -9.54 -25.37 -2.10
CA LYS A 46 -10.12 -25.97 -3.31
C LYS A 46 -9.07 -26.73 -4.18
N ASN A 47 -7.78 -26.62 -3.86
CA ASN A 47 -6.63 -27.29 -4.49
C ASN A 47 -5.44 -27.34 -3.51
N ASN A 48 -4.45 -28.22 -3.74
CA ASN A 48 -3.18 -28.23 -3.00
C ASN A 48 -2.49 -26.84 -3.01
N LEU A 49 -2.00 -26.38 -1.85
CA LEU A 49 -1.24 -25.14 -1.72
C LEU A 49 0.22 -25.27 -2.20
N SER A 50 0.72 -24.22 -2.85
CA SER A 50 2.17 -23.96 -2.98
C SER A 50 2.78 -23.52 -1.65
N GLY A 51 4.11 -23.64 -1.52
CA GLY A 51 4.84 -23.22 -0.32
C GLY A 51 4.54 -21.77 0.08
N ASP A 52 4.59 -20.84 -0.87
CA ASP A 52 4.31 -19.42 -0.64
C ASP A 52 2.92 -19.18 -0.03
N ARG A 53 1.89 -19.90 -0.51
CA ARG A 53 0.53 -19.82 0.03
C ARG A 53 0.41 -20.41 1.43
N LYS A 54 1.15 -21.49 1.73
CA LYS A 54 1.24 -22.02 3.10
C LYS A 54 1.88 -20.99 4.03
N ASN A 55 2.96 -20.35 3.62
CA ASN A 55 3.66 -19.33 4.40
C ASN A 55 2.78 -18.09 4.62
N ALA A 56 2.06 -17.63 3.59
CA ALA A 56 1.06 -16.57 3.72
C ALA A 56 -0.07 -16.95 4.70
N CYS A 57 -0.58 -18.18 4.64
CA CYS A 57 -1.53 -18.69 5.64
C CYS A 57 -0.95 -18.71 7.06
N LYS A 58 0.31 -19.15 7.25
CA LYS A 58 0.94 -19.16 8.58
C LYS A 58 1.05 -17.74 9.16
N LYS A 59 1.44 -16.75 8.34
CA LYS A 59 1.53 -15.34 8.77
C LYS A 59 0.14 -14.75 9.05
N LEU A 60 -0.87 -15.08 8.23
CA LEU A 60 -2.28 -14.74 8.47
C LEU A 60 -2.75 -15.24 9.84
N LEU A 61 -2.46 -16.50 10.18
CA LEU A 61 -2.88 -17.10 11.45
C LEU A 61 -2.09 -16.56 12.66
N ARG A 62 -0.77 -16.39 12.54
CA ARG A 62 0.06 -15.76 13.59
C ARG A 62 -0.46 -14.35 13.91
N ASN A 63 -0.82 -13.57 12.90
CA ASN A 63 -1.37 -12.22 13.10
C ASN A 63 -2.81 -12.24 13.65
N PHE A 64 -3.64 -13.21 13.24
CA PHE A 64 -4.97 -13.41 13.83
C PHE A 64 -4.90 -13.81 15.31
N MET A 65 -3.86 -14.51 15.73
CA MET A 65 -3.64 -14.85 17.14
C MET A 65 -3.28 -13.63 18.00
N LEU A 66 -2.58 -12.60 17.47
CA LEU A 66 -2.30 -11.37 18.22
C LEU A 66 -3.59 -10.67 18.68
N LEU A 67 -4.64 -10.69 17.85
CA LEU A 67 -5.97 -10.17 18.18
C LEU A 67 -6.66 -10.89 19.35
N ARG A 68 -6.08 -11.99 19.86
CA ARG A 68 -6.59 -12.75 21.00
C ARG A 68 -5.73 -12.58 22.26
N ASN A 69 -4.70 -11.73 22.22
CA ASN A 69 -3.95 -11.31 23.41
C ASN A 69 -4.89 -10.58 24.40
N ASN A 70 -4.77 -10.88 25.69
CA ASN A 70 -5.58 -10.31 26.76
C ASN A 70 -5.16 -8.89 27.20
N GLU A 71 -4.08 -8.35 26.63
CA GLU A 71 -3.58 -7.00 26.90
C GLU A 71 -4.25 -5.92 26.03
N ILE A 72 -4.91 -6.30 24.93
CA ILE A 72 -5.59 -5.38 24.01
C ILE A 72 -6.95 -4.98 24.62
N ASN A 73 -7.18 -3.67 24.79
CA ASN A 73 -8.47 -3.16 25.30
C ASN A 73 -9.54 -3.07 24.18
N LEU A 74 -10.80 -2.87 24.57
CA LEU A 74 -11.95 -2.86 23.64
C LEU A 74 -11.87 -1.79 22.52
N ALA A 75 -11.29 -0.62 22.78
CA ALA A 75 -11.13 0.43 21.77
C ALA A 75 -10.00 0.09 20.81
N ASP A 76 -8.84 -0.32 21.36
CA ASP A 76 -7.68 -0.74 20.57
C ASP A 76 -8.04 -1.94 19.67
N PHE A 77 -8.79 -2.92 20.17
CA PHE A 77 -9.18 -4.11 19.40
C PHE A 77 -9.87 -3.76 18.08
N ASP A 78 -10.76 -2.77 18.08
CA ASP A 78 -11.48 -2.36 16.87
C ASP A 78 -10.52 -1.78 15.82
N ASP A 79 -9.50 -1.03 16.24
CA ASP A 79 -8.44 -0.50 15.34
C ASP A 79 -7.47 -1.61 14.90
N TRP A 80 -7.00 -2.45 15.83
CA TRP A 80 -6.21 -3.64 15.51
C TRP A 80 -6.93 -4.54 14.49
N CYS A 81 -8.25 -4.73 14.62
CA CYS A 81 -9.05 -5.54 13.71
C CYS A 81 -9.30 -4.86 12.34
N LYS A 82 -9.57 -3.54 12.31
CA LYS A 82 -9.62 -2.74 11.07
C LYS A 82 -8.32 -2.93 10.29
N ASN A 83 -7.20 -2.84 11.00
CA ASN A 83 -5.87 -2.84 10.40
C ASN A 83 -5.32 -4.23 10.08
N PHE A 84 -5.71 -5.28 10.82
CA PHE A 84 -5.52 -6.67 10.38
C PHE A 84 -6.21 -6.95 9.05
N ASN A 85 -7.45 -6.51 8.89
CA ASN A 85 -8.19 -6.63 7.63
C ASN A 85 -7.51 -5.87 6.48
N ASN A 86 -6.98 -4.67 6.72
CA ASN A 86 -6.26 -3.88 5.72
C ASN A 86 -4.91 -4.52 5.34
N TRP A 87 -4.20 -5.06 6.33
CA TRP A 87 -2.97 -5.82 6.16
C TRP A 87 -3.18 -7.09 5.31
N ILE A 88 -4.31 -7.79 5.44
CA ILE A 88 -4.65 -8.93 4.56
C ILE A 88 -4.65 -8.50 3.09
N TYR A 89 -5.33 -7.40 2.75
CA TYR A 89 -5.38 -6.92 1.38
C TYR A 89 -4.02 -6.46 0.85
N TYR A 90 -3.18 -5.86 1.72
CA TYR A 90 -1.88 -5.33 1.35
C TYR A 90 -0.78 -6.41 1.23
N GLU A 91 -0.64 -7.32 2.20
CA GLU A 91 0.38 -8.38 2.23
C GLU A 91 -0.10 -9.72 1.67
N ILE A 92 -1.32 -10.17 2.02
CA ILE A 92 -1.74 -11.58 1.83
C ILE A 92 -2.42 -11.86 0.48
N ASN A 93 -3.31 -10.98 0.01
CA ASN A 93 -3.96 -11.17 -1.30
C ASN A 93 -2.98 -11.31 -2.50
N PRO A 94 -1.81 -10.63 -2.54
CA PRO A 94 -0.75 -10.87 -3.53
C PRO A 94 -0.23 -12.31 -3.65
N TYR A 95 -0.49 -13.20 -2.68
CA TYR A 95 -0.16 -14.63 -2.74
C TYR A 95 -1.27 -15.49 -3.38
N ASN A 96 -2.28 -14.86 -3.98
CA ASN A 96 -3.46 -15.50 -4.57
C ASN A 96 -4.24 -16.38 -3.57
N LEU A 97 -4.34 -15.97 -2.31
CA LEU A 97 -5.39 -16.44 -1.41
C LEU A 97 -6.63 -15.59 -1.68
N THR A 98 -7.77 -16.23 -1.99
CA THR A 98 -9.03 -15.53 -2.26
C THR A 98 -9.75 -15.17 -0.96
N ASP A 99 -10.65 -14.19 -1.00
CA ASP A 99 -11.50 -13.82 0.14
C ASP A 99 -12.26 -15.03 0.74
N ASP A 100 -12.80 -15.94 -0.09
CA ASP A 100 -13.33 -17.26 0.32
C ASP A 100 -12.36 -18.05 1.21
N THR A 101 -11.09 -18.10 0.79
CA THR A 101 -10.06 -18.91 1.42
C THR A 101 -9.62 -18.29 2.74
N VAL A 102 -9.42 -16.96 2.75
CA VAL A 102 -9.11 -16.19 3.96
C VAL A 102 -10.25 -16.31 4.98
N TYR A 103 -11.49 -16.13 4.55
CA TYR A 103 -12.68 -16.27 5.40
C TYR A 103 -12.74 -17.67 6.05
N ASN A 104 -12.55 -18.73 5.27
CA ASN A 104 -12.57 -20.11 5.79
C ASN A 104 -11.40 -20.39 6.76
N ILE A 105 -10.18 -19.95 6.46
CA ILE A 105 -9.02 -20.09 7.37
C ILE A 105 -9.34 -19.44 8.73
N LEU A 106 -9.84 -18.21 8.73
CA LEU A 106 -10.12 -17.44 9.95
C LEU A 106 -11.33 -18.00 10.71
N LEU A 107 -12.33 -18.53 10.01
CA LEU A 107 -13.49 -19.19 10.61
C LEU A 107 -13.10 -20.49 11.35
N GLU A 108 -12.28 -21.35 10.75
CA GLU A 108 -11.81 -22.57 11.43
C GLU A 108 -10.83 -22.26 12.57
N ALA A 109 -9.94 -21.27 12.39
CA ALA A 109 -9.08 -20.77 13.46
C ALA A 109 -9.89 -20.25 14.65
N GLN A 110 -10.93 -19.45 14.40
CA GLN A 110 -11.80 -18.92 15.46
C GLN A 110 -12.46 -20.03 16.28
N LYS A 111 -12.87 -21.15 15.66
CA LYS A 111 -13.42 -22.33 16.36
C LYS A 111 -12.38 -22.98 17.28
N LYS A 112 -11.15 -23.20 16.80
CA LYS A 112 -10.05 -23.77 17.61
C LYS A 112 -9.66 -22.83 18.77
N LEU A 113 -9.70 -21.51 18.55
CA LEU A 113 -9.38 -20.47 19.53
C LEU A 113 -10.54 -20.13 20.52
N THR A 114 -11.59 -20.95 20.62
CA THR A 114 -12.78 -20.67 21.48
C THR A 114 -12.50 -20.68 22.98
N ASN A 115 -11.44 -21.36 23.42
CA ASN A 115 -11.05 -21.48 24.83
C ASN A 115 -10.21 -20.30 25.36
N LEU A 116 -9.76 -19.38 24.49
CA LEU A 116 -9.00 -18.20 24.92
C LEU A 116 -9.90 -17.16 25.63
N PRO A 117 -9.37 -16.41 26.61
CA PRO A 117 -10.16 -15.52 27.47
C PRO A 117 -10.83 -14.38 26.69
N TYR A 118 -10.14 -13.79 25.71
CA TYR A 118 -10.70 -12.74 24.87
C TYR A 118 -11.56 -13.33 23.76
N LYS A 119 -12.87 -13.04 23.76
CA LYS A 119 -13.86 -13.68 22.85
C LYS A 119 -14.37 -12.79 21.72
N GLN A 120 -13.94 -11.53 21.64
CA GLN A 120 -14.39 -10.63 20.57
C GLN A 120 -13.92 -11.16 19.21
N TYR A 121 -14.82 -11.19 18.23
CA TYR A 121 -14.55 -11.75 16.91
C TYR A 121 -14.15 -10.64 15.94
N CYS A 122 -12.90 -10.66 15.48
CA CYS A 122 -12.50 -9.81 14.37
C CYS A 122 -13.05 -10.38 13.07
N SER A 123 -14.22 -9.89 12.65
CA SER A 123 -14.85 -10.33 11.42
C SER A 123 -14.04 -9.89 10.20
N TYR A 124 -13.71 -10.84 9.31
CA TYR A 124 -13.10 -10.53 8.04
C TYR A 124 -14.12 -9.88 7.09
N LYS A 125 -13.83 -8.65 6.66
CA LYS A 125 -14.67 -7.85 5.78
C LYS A 125 -14.22 -8.04 4.34
N SER A 126 -14.76 -9.07 3.70
CA SER A 126 -14.58 -9.27 2.26
C SER A 126 -15.07 -8.06 1.46
N VAL A 127 -14.14 -7.36 0.83
CA VAL A 127 -14.39 -6.43 -0.27
C VAL A 127 -14.53 -7.27 -1.54
N ASN A 128 -15.69 -7.92 -1.65
CA ASN A 128 -16.14 -8.74 -2.78
C ASN A 128 -15.63 -8.20 -4.14
N GLU A 129 -15.21 -9.09 -5.04
CA GLU A 129 -14.67 -8.74 -6.37
C GLU A 129 -15.51 -7.65 -7.07
N ASN A 130 -14.90 -6.48 -7.20
CA ASN A 130 -15.50 -5.24 -7.68
C ASN A 130 -14.45 -4.48 -8.49
N GLU A 131 -14.89 -3.80 -9.54
CA GLU A 131 -14.07 -2.93 -10.39
C GLU A 131 -13.29 -1.85 -9.61
N HIS A 132 -13.77 -1.46 -8.42
CA HIS A 132 -13.17 -0.44 -7.55
C HIS A 132 -12.54 -1.00 -6.26
N LEU A 133 -12.09 -2.27 -6.27
CA LEU A 133 -11.54 -2.96 -5.10
C LEU A 133 -10.35 -2.21 -4.46
N GLN A 134 -9.35 -1.79 -5.24
CA GLN A 134 -8.14 -1.17 -4.66
C GLN A 134 -8.36 0.28 -4.25
N GLU A 135 -9.25 0.95 -4.97
CA GLU A 135 -9.74 2.29 -4.73
C GLU A 135 -10.38 2.35 -3.32
N LEU A 136 -11.25 1.38 -3.00
CA LEU A 136 -11.82 1.19 -1.67
C LEU A 136 -10.79 0.84 -0.60
N ILE A 137 -9.81 0.00 -0.90
CA ILE A 137 -8.75 -0.37 0.04
C ILE A 137 -7.84 0.84 0.36
N GLY A 138 -7.53 1.67 -0.62
CA GLY A 138 -6.80 2.94 -0.42
C GLY A 138 -7.54 3.89 0.52
N LEU A 139 -8.81 4.19 0.23
CA LEU A 139 -9.66 5.01 1.11
C LEU A 139 -9.78 4.41 2.52
N ARG A 140 -9.90 3.08 2.63
CA ARG A 140 -10.02 2.41 3.92
C ARG A 140 -8.73 2.47 4.73
N ILE A 141 -7.58 2.21 4.11
CA ILE A 141 -6.26 2.35 4.76
C ILE A 141 -6.07 3.78 5.27
N PHE A 142 -6.47 4.79 4.47
CA PHE A 142 -6.47 6.20 4.88
C PHE A 142 -7.35 6.44 6.12
N ASN A 143 -8.62 6.04 6.05
CA ASN A 143 -9.60 6.23 7.13
C ASN A 143 -9.13 5.57 8.44
N ASP A 144 -8.73 4.30 8.37
CA ASP A 144 -8.37 3.49 9.54
C ASP A 144 -6.99 3.89 10.14
N ASN A 145 -6.20 4.78 9.50
CA ASN A 145 -4.83 5.14 9.92
C ASN A 145 -4.47 6.64 9.77
N THR A 146 -5.46 7.52 9.75
CA THR A 146 -5.25 8.97 9.59
C THR A 146 -4.23 9.58 10.57
N PRO A 147 -4.15 9.19 11.87
CA PRO A 147 -3.11 9.67 12.78
C PRO A 147 -1.67 9.35 12.32
N THR A 148 -1.46 8.20 11.69
CA THR A 148 -0.15 7.80 11.16
C THR A 148 0.26 8.70 9.98
N PHE A 149 -0.66 8.95 9.03
CA PHE A 149 -0.42 9.89 7.93
C PHE A 149 -0.16 11.32 8.43
N LEU A 150 -0.94 11.79 9.42
CA LEU A 150 -0.68 13.07 10.09
C LEU A 150 0.73 13.14 10.68
N SER A 151 1.20 12.06 11.32
CA SER A 151 2.54 12.00 11.93
C SER A 151 3.70 12.05 10.92
N ILE A 152 3.49 11.52 9.70
CA ILE A 152 4.45 11.56 8.59
C ILE A 152 4.43 12.95 7.94
N LEU A 153 3.25 13.53 7.71
CA LEU A 153 3.11 14.88 7.13
C LEU A 153 3.76 15.97 7.98
N LYS A 154 3.85 15.80 9.30
CA LYS A 154 4.56 16.73 10.21
C LYS A 154 6.08 16.66 10.11
N LYS A 155 6.63 15.74 9.32
CA LYS A 155 8.07 15.49 9.18
C LYS A 155 8.46 15.54 7.70
N GLU A 156 8.60 16.74 7.15
CA GLU A 156 8.95 16.95 5.73
C GLU A 156 10.34 16.40 5.31
N SER A 157 11.13 15.94 6.29
CA SER A 157 12.41 15.24 6.11
C SER A 157 12.35 13.73 6.37
N ASP A 158 11.17 13.17 6.68
CA ASP A 158 10.97 11.72 6.78
C ASP A 158 10.96 11.14 5.34
N GLN A 159 11.65 10.01 5.14
CA GLN A 159 11.75 9.34 3.84
C GLN A 159 10.36 8.99 3.25
N ASP A 160 9.37 8.77 4.11
CA ASP A 160 8.01 8.43 3.71
C ASP A 160 7.18 9.65 3.30
N TYR A 161 7.63 10.88 3.59
CA TYR A 161 6.84 12.11 3.39
C TYR A 161 6.27 12.24 1.97
N CYS A 162 7.11 12.04 0.95
CA CYS A 162 6.68 12.19 -0.44
C CYS A 162 5.81 11.01 -0.94
N TYR A 163 5.99 9.81 -0.38
CA TYR A 163 5.11 8.67 -0.65
C TYR A 163 3.74 8.84 0.02
N CYS A 164 3.71 9.37 1.25
CA CYS A 164 2.52 9.76 1.96
C CYS A 164 1.75 10.90 1.25
N GLN A 165 2.44 11.98 0.86
CA GLN A 165 1.83 13.07 0.10
C GLN A 165 1.19 12.59 -1.21
N LYS A 166 1.81 11.61 -1.88
CA LYS A 166 1.29 11.01 -3.11
C LYS A 166 0.11 10.06 -2.86
N PHE A 167 0.18 9.22 -1.82
CA PHE A 167 -0.92 8.34 -1.42
C PHE A 167 -2.19 9.14 -1.11
N ILE A 168 -2.04 10.30 -0.47
CA ILE A 168 -3.15 11.22 -0.17
C ILE A 168 -3.72 11.85 -1.43
N GLU A 169 -2.90 12.13 -2.46
CA GLU A 169 -3.36 12.65 -3.75
C GLU A 169 -4.18 11.63 -4.52
N ASP A 170 -3.70 10.39 -4.62
CA ASP A 170 -4.47 9.30 -5.22
C ASP A 170 -5.77 9.06 -4.43
N CYS A 171 -5.74 9.09 -3.08
CA CYS A 171 -6.96 8.97 -2.26
C CYS A 171 -7.98 10.10 -2.51
N VAL A 172 -7.55 11.36 -2.63
CA VAL A 172 -8.45 12.48 -2.97
C VAL A 172 -9.04 12.30 -4.37
N ASN A 173 -8.24 11.87 -5.34
CA ASN A 173 -8.71 11.63 -6.70
C ASN A 173 -9.68 10.45 -6.78
N ILE A 174 -9.40 9.35 -6.05
CA ILE A 174 -10.30 8.21 -5.87
C ILE A 174 -11.63 8.66 -5.26
N TYR A 175 -11.61 9.41 -4.14
CA TYR A 175 -12.82 9.91 -3.49
C TYR A 175 -13.68 10.74 -4.46
N ARG A 176 -13.07 11.70 -5.16
CA ARG A 176 -13.74 12.59 -6.12
C ARG A 176 -14.39 11.83 -7.28
N TYR A 177 -13.75 10.76 -7.74
CA TYR A 177 -14.32 9.85 -8.74
C TYR A 177 -15.47 9.01 -8.15
N MET A 178 -15.22 8.29 -7.06
CA MET A 178 -16.19 7.32 -6.50
C MET A 178 -17.46 7.97 -5.95
N ILE A 179 -17.39 9.17 -5.35
CA ILE A 179 -18.59 9.84 -4.82
C ILE A 179 -19.61 10.19 -5.92
N GLN A 180 -19.14 10.43 -7.15
CA GLN A 180 -19.99 10.72 -8.32
C GLN A 180 -20.57 9.46 -8.96
N HIS A 181 -19.83 8.35 -8.96
CA HIS A 181 -20.17 7.15 -9.74
C HIS A 181 -20.78 6.01 -8.90
N SER A 182 -20.45 5.90 -7.61
CA SER A 182 -20.80 4.72 -6.81
C SER A 182 -21.98 4.90 -5.84
N CYS A 183 -22.44 6.13 -5.57
CA CYS A 183 -23.28 6.43 -4.40
C CYS A 183 -24.60 7.17 -4.66
N SER A 184 -25.14 7.08 -5.88
CA SER A 184 -26.46 7.65 -6.21
C SER A 184 -27.62 6.88 -5.56
N ASN A 185 -28.54 7.63 -4.96
CA ASN A 185 -29.79 7.16 -4.34
C ASN A 185 -30.82 6.73 -5.42
N GLN A 186 -31.74 5.77 -5.22
CA GLN A 186 -32.09 4.93 -4.07
C GLN A 186 -32.19 3.43 -4.45
N GLY A 187 -32.28 2.52 -3.46
CA GLY A 187 -32.67 1.12 -3.67
C GLY A 187 -31.54 0.09 -3.83
N THR A 188 -30.28 0.49 -3.59
CA THR A 188 -29.10 -0.32 -3.92
C THR A 188 -28.79 -1.47 -2.94
N ARG A 189 -28.12 -2.50 -3.48
CA ARG A 189 -27.72 -3.76 -2.84
C ARG A 189 -26.82 -3.49 -1.62
N SER A 190 -26.81 -4.42 -0.65
CA SER A 190 -26.04 -4.28 0.60
C SER A 190 -24.55 -3.94 0.38
N GLN A 191 -23.93 -4.52 -0.67
CA GLN A 191 -22.54 -4.22 -1.06
C GLN A 191 -22.32 -2.72 -1.37
N THR A 192 -23.25 -2.06 -2.07
CA THR A 192 -23.19 -0.62 -2.36
C THR A 192 -23.23 0.23 -1.08
N LYS A 193 -23.89 -0.26 -0.01
CA LYS A 193 -23.97 0.47 1.27
C LYS A 193 -22.64 0.52 2.01
N GLU A 194 -21.91 -0.60 2.11
CA GLU A 194 -20.58 -0.60 2.74
C GLU A 194 -19.54 0.13 1.87
N ILE A 195 -19.66 0.08 0.54
CA ILE A 195 -18.88 0.91 -0.40
C ILE A 195 -19.07 2.40 -0.09
N CYS A 196 -20.31 2.88 -0.06
CA CYS A 196 -20.61 4.29 0.19
C CYS A 196 -20.33 4.73 1.63
N LYS A 197 -20.30 3.81 2.58
CA LYS A 197 -19.84 4.06 3.96
C LYS A 197 -18.34 4.38 4.02
N VAL A 198 -17.49 3.63 3.32
CA VAL A 198 -16.04 3.96 3.22
C VAL A 198 -15.83 5.31 2.54
N ILE A 199 -16.54 5.56 1.43
CA ILE A 199 -16.43 6.82 0.66
C ILE A 199 -16.93 8.02 1.48
N SER A 200 -18.07 7.91 2.17
CA SER A 200 -18.62 9.01 3.00
C SER A 200 -17.87 9.25 4.31
N GLN A 201 -17.12 8.25 4.80
CA GLN A 201 -16.19 8.44 5.91
C GLN A 201 -14.93 9.21 5.51
N PHE A 202 -14.48 9.12 4.25
CA PHE A 202 -13.22 9.75 3.83
C PHE A 202 -13.15 11.27 4.11
N PRO A 203 -14.15 12.10 3.77
CA PRO A 203 -14.13 13.52 4.13
C PRO A 203 -14.01 13.78 5.64
N ILE A 204 -14.65 12.96 6.47
CA ILE A 204 -14.62 13.09 7.93
C ILE A 204 -13.18 12.88 8.42
N TYR A 205 -12.54 11.80 7.99
CA TYR A 205 -11.15 11.53 8.34
C TYR A 205 -10.18 12.55 7.73
N TYR A 206 -10.44 13.04 6.52
CA TYR A 206 -9.65 14.10 5.89
C TYR A 206 -9.61 15.39 6.73
N THR A 207 -10.66 15.69 7.50
CA THR A 207 -10.68 16.88 8.38
C THR A 207 -9.56 16.88 9.42
N TYR A 208 -9.13 15.72 9.93
CA TYR A 208 -8.01 15.66 10.88
C TYR A 208 -6.69 16.14 10.28
N LEU A 209 -6.53 16.09 8.96
CA LEU A 209 -5.37 16.65 8.25
C LEU A 209 -5.55 18.14 7.94
N THR A 210 -6.75 18.56 7.51
CA THR A 210 -7.01 19.97 7.18
C THR A 210 -7.13 20.88 8.40
N ASN A 211 -7.39 20.33 9.59
CA ASN A 211 -7.40 21.07 10.85
C ASN A 211 -5.99 21.49 11.31
N ASP A 212 -4.93 20.94 10.72
CA ASP A 212 -3.55 21.36 10.98
C ASP A 212 -3.10 22.41 9.96
N SER A 213 -2.90 23.64 10.42
CA SER A 213 -2.61 24.81 9.58
C SER A 213 -1.23 24.76 8.90
N ALA A 214 -0.30 23.91 9.35
CA ALA A 214 0.99 23.71 8.70
C ALA A 214 0.93 22.67 7.56
N ILE A 215 -0.18 21.92 7.47
CA ILE A 215 -0.39 20.79 6.55
C ILE A 215 -1.44 21.12 5.49
N VAL A 216 -2.55 21.77 5.87
CA VAL A 216 -3.74 21.98 5.02
C VAL A 216 -3.42 22.55 3.63
N LYS A 217 -2.45 23.45 3.54
CA LYS A 217 -2.01 24.08 2.29
C LYS A 217 -1.19 23.18 1.38
N LYS A 218 -0.47 22.22 1.98
CA LYS A 218 0.49 21.33 1.31
C LYS A 218 -0.17 20.05 0.82
N ILE A 219 -1.28 19.62 1.44
CA ILE A 219 -2.12 18.50 0.96
C ILE A 219 -3.09 18.98 -0.13
N PRO A 220 -3.64 18.08 -0.97
CA PRO A 220 -4.63 18.46 -1.98
C PRO A 220 -5.94 18.89 -1.34
N ASN A 221 -6.59 19.93 -1.87
CA ASN A 221 -7.95 20.26 -1.48
C ASN A 221 -8.92 19.16 -1.95
N ILE A 222 -9.75 18.66 -1.05
CA ILE A 222 -10.62 17.48 -1.27
C ILE A 222 -11.63 17.63 -2.42
N HIS A 223 -11.99 18.86 -2.81
CA HIS A 223 -12.98 19.12 -3.86
C HIS A 223 -12.34 19.23 -5.26
N ASN A 224 -11.22 19.96 -5.38
CA ASN A 224 -10.60 20.25 -6.68
C ASN A 224 -9.28 19.48 -6.96
N GLY A 225 -8.68 18.85 -5.95
CA GLY A 225 -7.42 18.10 -6.06
C GLY A 225 -6.15 18.96 -6.11
N ILE A 226 -6.25 20.28 -5.91
CA ILE A 226 -5.14 21.23 -6.05
C ILE A 226 -4.56 21.55 -4.66
N ARG A 227 -3.23 21.65 -4.58
CA ARG A 227 -2.48 22.07 -3.38
C ARG A 227 -2.28 23.60 -3.43
N GLU A 228 -2.36 24.29 -2.30
CA GLU A 228 -2.06 25.74 -2.23
C GLU A 228 -0.55 26.01 -2.28
N GLU A 229 0.24 25.14 -1.64
CA GLU A 229 1.70 25.21 -1.59
C GLU A 229 2.34 24.07 -2.40
N LYS A 230 3.39 24.40 -3.16
CA LYS A 230 4.15 23.39 -3.92
C LYS A 230 5.06 22.59 -2.98
N LEU A 231 5.02 21.26 -3.11
CA LEU A 231 5.93 20.37 -2.40
C LEU A 231 7.39 20.64 -2.83
N LEU A 232 8.21 21.14 -1.89
CA LEU A 232 9.60 21.51 -2.16
C LEU A 232 10.56 20.30 -2.19
N ASN A 233 10.31 19.32 -1.31
CA ASN A 233 11.22 18.18 -1.09
C ASN A 233 10.92 16.96 -1.97
N CYS A 234 9.85 17.01 -2.78
CA CYS A 234 9.37 15.85 -3.53
C CYS A 234 9.69 15.94 -5.03
N PRO A 235 10.22 14.86 -5.66
CA PRO A 235 10.44 14.83 -7.10
C PRO A 235 9.13 15.09 -7.85
N SER A 236 9.07 16.17 -8.62
CA SER A 236 7.90 16.50 -9.43
C SER A 236 7.69 15.41 -10.48
N THR A 237 6.52 14.77 -10.48
CA THR A 237 6.15 13.74 -11.47
C THR A 237 5.97 14.30 -12.89
N ASP A 238 5.75 15.61 -13.01
CA ASP A 238 5.78 16.33 -14.29
C ASP A 238 7.21 16.43 -14.86
N LYS A 239 7.60 15.39 -15.60
CA LYS A 239 8.32 15.58 -16.86
C LYS A 239 7.73 14.69 -17.95
N THR A 240 6.78 15.27 -18.68
CA THR A 240 6.45 14.91 -20.06
C THR A 240 7.73 14.80 -20.90
N LEU A 241 7.71 13.96 -21.94
CA LEU A 241 8.85 13.66 -22.81
C LEU A 241 9.20 14.82 -23.76
N GLU A 242 9.61 15.96 -23.21
CA GLU A 242 10.25 17.02 -23.98
C GLU A 242 11.69 16.61 -24.34
N VAL A 243 11.84 16.08 -25.54
CA VAL A 243 13.14 15.91 -26.20
C VAL A 243 13.71 17.31 -26.48
N PRO A 244 14.91 17.65 -25.96
CA PRO A 244 15.55 18.91 -26.34
C PRO A 244 15.86 18.90 -27.84
N SER A 245 15.23 19.81 -28.58
CA SER A 245 15.60 20.07 -29.98
C SER A 245 17.06 20.46 -30.07
N SER A 246 17.75 19.95 -31.08
CA SER A 246 19.11 20.37 -31.43
C SER A 246 19.19 21.87 -31.71
N LEU A 247 20.29 22.50 -31.29
CA LEU A 247 20.88 23.64 -31.96
C LEU A 247 22.41 23.57 -31.79
N ASP A 248 23.13 23.62 -32.90
CA ASP A 248 24.58 23.52 -33.00
C ASP A 248 25.12 24.73 -33.77
N THR A 249 26.00 25.50 -33.15
CA THR A 249 26.89 26.48 -33.80
C THR A 249 28.08 26.75 -32.88
N GLY A 250 29.30 26.46 -33.34
CA GLY A 250 30.55 26.83 -32.65
C GLY A 250 31.23 28.07 -33.26
N SER A 251 32.13 28.71 -32.50
CA SER A 251 33.15 29.62 -33.03
C SER A 251 34.32 29.78 -32.04
N ASP A 252 35.55 29.70 -32.54
CA ASP A 252 36.81 29.81 -31.78
C ASP A 252 37.39 31.22 -31.83
N THR A 253 38.06 31.68 -30.77
CA THR A 253 39.27 32.54 -30.85
C THR A 253 39.95 32.70 -29.47
N THR A 254 41.23 33.10 -29.45
CA THR A 254 42.17 32.65 -28.41
C THR A 254 43.07 33.73 -27.77
N VAL A 255 43.14 33.71 -26.41
CA VAL A 255 44.38 33.72 -25.58
C VAL A 255 45.21 35.05 -25.52
N PRO A 256 46.02 35.37 -24.46
CA PRO A 256 46.32 34.72 -23.15
C PRO A 256 45.74 35.56 -21.94
N LYS A 257 46.34 35.87 -20.76
CA LYS A 257 47.68 35.68 -20.14
C LYS A 257 47.74 35.94 -18.60
N ARG A 258 48.01 34.89 -17.79
CA ARG A 258 48.75 34.87 -16.47
C ARG A 258 48.19 35.67 -15.26
N ASP A 259 48.48 35.33 -13.98
CA ASP A 259 49.29 34.26 -13.36
C ASP A 259 48.72 33.83 -11.96
N SER A 260 49.02 32.59 -11.54
CA SER A 260 49.12 31.98 -10.16
C SER A 260 48.36 32.51 -8.92
N THR A 261 47.97 31.73 -7.90
CA THR A 261 47.75 30.27 -7.67
C THR A 261 47.06 30.11 -6.31
N VAL A 262 46.06 29.21 -6.19
CA VAL A 262 45.48 28.77 -4.90
C VAL A 262 45.40 27.24 -4.91
N PRO A 263 45.72 26.51 -3.82
CA PRO A 263 45.79 25.05 -3.84
C PRO A 263 44.41 24.38 -3.96
N THR A 264 44.27 23.52 -4.98
CA THR A 264 43.04 22.79 -5.29
C THR A 264 42.79 21.63 -4.33
N ALA A 265 41.57 21.55 -3.78
CA ALA A 265 41.04 20.35 -3.09
C ALA A 265 39.58 20.03 -3.50
N LEU A 266 39.18 20.34 -4.74
CA LEU A 266 37.84 20.02 -5.27
C LEU A 266 37.77 18.59 -5.82
N GLY A 267 37.73 17.62 -4.91
CA GLY A 267 37.61 16.19 -5.22
C GLY A 267 36.19 15.75 -5.61
N THR A 268 35.82 15.93 -6.88
CA THR A 268 34.76 15.20 -7.62
C THR A 268 33.62 14.55 -6.82
N VAL A 269 32.56 15.32 -6.51
CA VAL A 269 31.22 14.77 -6.16
C VAL A 269 30.28 14.91 -7.36
N ALA A 270 30.67 14.32 -8.48
CA ALA A 270 29.92 14.30 -9.74
C ALA A 270 29.99 12.90 -10.36
N GLY A 271 29.10 12.00 -9.93
CA GLY A 271 29.06 10.61 -10.42
C GLY A 271 28.07 9.71 -9.68
N ALA A 272 27.83 9.93 -8.38
CA ALA A 272 26.86 9.14 -7.62
C ALA A 272 25.41 9.29 -8.14
N SER A 273 25.03 10.49 -8.60
CA SER A 273 23.68 10.81 -9.08
C SER A 273 23.29 10.08 -10.36
N SER A 274 24.22 9.94 -11.32
CA SER A 274 23.99 9.19 -12.56
C SER A 274 23.92 7.68 -12.30
N VAL A 275 24.79 7.14 -11.45
CA VAL A 275 24.74 5.73 -11.04
C VAL A 275 23.44 5.41 -10.30
N LEU A 276 22.99 6.26 -9.37
CA LEU A 276 21.74 6.04 -8.64
C LEU A 276 20.51 6.12 -9.57
N ALA A 277 20.49 7.06 -10.52
CA ALA A 277 19.45 7.16 -11.54
C ALA A 277 19.43 5.94 -12.48
N LEU A 278 20.60 5.40 -12.85
CA LEU A 278 20.71 4.19 -13.65
C LEU A 278 20.26 2.95 -12.86
N LEU A 279 20.66 2.80 -11.59
CA LEU A 279 20.19 1.73 -10.70
C LEU A 279 18.67 1.77 -10.52
N TYR A 280 18.09 2.96 -10.28
CA TYR A 280 16.63 3.12 -10.21
C TYR A 280 15.94 2.75 -11.54
N LYS A 281 16.50 3.18 -12.69
CA LYS A 281 15.97 2.84 -14.02
C LYS A 281 16.06 1.34 -14.31
N VAL A 282 17.18 0.69 -14.00
CA VAL A 282 17.41 -0.75 -14.18
C VAL A 282 16.49 -1.56 -13.25
N ASN A 283 16.41 -1.21 -11.97
CA ASN A 283 15.48 -1.86 -11.04
C ASN A 283 14.03 -1.69 -11.51
N ARG A 284 13.61 -0.49 -11.94
CA ARG A 284 12.28 -0.25 -12.49
C ARG A 284 11.99 -1.11 -13.72
N ILE A 285 12.95 -1.29 -14.62
CA ILE A 285 12.83 -2.17 -15.80
C ILE A 285 12.75 -3.65 -15.39
N ILE A 286 13.60 -4.10 -14.45
CA ILE A 286 13.58 -5.47 -13.94
C ILE A 286 12.24 -5.78 -13.25
N HIS A 287 11.74 -4.87 -12.40
CA HIS A 287 10.42 -5.00 -11.78
C HIS A 287 9.29 -4.99 -12.83
N LEU A 288 9.31 -4.09 -13.82
CA LEU A 288 8.32 -4.11 -14.92
C LEU A 288 8.34 -5.44 -15.69
N ASN A 289 9.53 -5.97 -15.99
CA ASN A 289 9.68 -7.23 -16.71
C ASN A 289 9.17 -8.41 -15.88
N ILE A 290 9.52 -8.49 -14.59
CA ILE A 290 9.00 -9.53 -13.67
C ILE A 290 7.47 -9.44 -13.55
N CYS A 291 6.91 -8.24 -13.41
CA CYS A 291 5.47 -8.02 -13.41
C CYS A 291 4.82 -8.48 -14.72
N THR A 292 5.39 -8.09 -15.87
CA THR A 292 4.89 -8.44 -17.21
C THR A 292 4.93 -9.96 -17.43
N THR A 293 6.02 -10.63 -17.04
CA THR A 293 6.13 -12.10 -17.13
C THR A 293 5.09 -12.79 -16.24
N LYS A 294 4.90 -12.34 -14.98
CA LYS A 294 3.86 -12.89 -14.09
C LYS A 294 2.44 -12.66 -14.61
N TYR A 295 2.17 -11.48 -15.17
CA TYR A 295 0.88 -11.12 -15.76
C TYR A 295 0.57 -11.98 -17.00
N ILE A 296 1.55 -12.15 -17.90
CA ILE A 296 1.41 -13.02 -19.08
C ILE A 296 1.21 -14.48 -18.67
N ASP A 297 1.97 -15.00 -17.70
CA ASP A 297 1.80 -16.37 -17.19
C ASP A 297 0.42 -16.58 -16.52
N TYR A 298 -0.09 -15.59 -15.78
CA TYR A 298 -1.45 -15.60 -15.25
C TYR A 298 -2.51 -15.64 -16.35
N TYR A 299 -2.42 -14.79 -17.37
CA TYR A 299 -3.35 -14.77 -18.50
C TYR A 299 -3.26 -16.04 -19.37
N LEU A 300 -2.08 -16.62 -19.56
CA LEU A 300 -1.90 -17.91 -20.25
C LEU A 300 -2.53 -19.07 -19.46
N LYS A 301 -2.47 -19.03 -18.13
CA LYS A 301 -3.13 -20.01 -17.24
C LYS A 301 -4.65 -19.86 -17.24
N LEU A 302 -5.17 -18.63 -17.28
CA LEU A 302 -6.60 -18.37 -17.48
C LEU A 302 -7.06 -18.86 -18.85
N TYR A 303 -6.37 -18.49 -19.94
CA TYR A 303 -6.73 -18.88 -21.30
C TYR A 303 -6.83 -20.40 -21.45
N LYS A 304 -5.80 -21.14 -20.98
CA LYS A 304 -5.80 -22.62 -20.98
C LYS A 304 -6.90 -23.27 -20.13
N LYS A 305 -7.51 -22.53 -19.21
CA LYS A 305 -8.63 -23.00 -18.36
C LYS A 305 -10.00 -22.77 -19.02
N PHE A 306 -10.09 -21.87 -20.00
CA PHE A 306 -11.32 -21.56 -20.73
C PHE A 306 -11.28 -22.00 -22.21
N SER A 307 -10.19 -22.66 -22.64
CA SER A 307 -10.01 -23.24 -23.97
C SER A 307 -10.15 -24.78 -23.99
N LEU A 308 -10.94 -25.32 -23.05
CA LEU A 308 -11.28 -26.73 -22.83
C LEU A 308 -12.73 -26.83 -22.35
#